data_AF-A0A450Y3Z9-F1
#
_entry.id   AF-A0A450Y3Z9-F1
#
_cell.length_a   1.000
_cell.length_b   1.000
_cell.length_c   1.000
_cell.angle_alpha   90.00
_cell.angle_beta   90.00
_cell.angle_gamma   90.00
#
_symmetry.space_group_name_H-M   'P 1'
#
loop_
_entity.id
_entity.type
_entity.pdbx_description
1 polymer ?
#
loop_
_entity_poly.entity_id
_entity_poly.type
_entity_poly.pdbx_seq_one_letter_code
_entity_poly.pdbx_strand_id
1 'polypeptide(L)'
;MREAFKNVKRNRGADGIDKVSVQMFEANLQENLDALMRDLKTRDKFQPKPLRRVLIPKGKDKVRPLGIPVVHDRIAQDVLRQLLSPVFEPLFHEDSFGFRPERSCHMAIERVLDLWQQGYKVVLDADIQGFFDNIPHLGL
;
A
#
# COMPACT_ATOMS: atom_id res chain seq x y z
N MET A 1 -2.50 -16.20 2.43
CA MET A 1 -2.78 -15.55 3.74
C MET A 1 -1.60 -15.55 4.70
N ARG A 2 -0.98 -16.69 5.01
CA ARG A 2 0.20 -16.72 5.91
C ARG A 2 1.36 -15.83 5.42
N GLU A 3 1.66 -15.87 4.12
CA GLU A 3 2.65 -14.96 3.52
C GLU A 3 2.25 -13.49 3.63
N ALA A 4 0.96 -13.18 3.44
CA ALA A 4 0.44 -11.82 3.63
C ALA A 4 0.62 -11.32 5.07
N PHE A 5 0.34 -12.18 6.06
CA PHE A 5 0.63 -11.87 7.45
C PHE A 5 2.12 -11.62 7.70
N LYS A 6 3.02 -12.45 7.15
CA LYS A 6 4.48 -12.25 7.27
C LYS A 6 4.90 -10.88 6.72
N ASN A 7 4.37 -10.48 5.57
CA ASN A 7 4.64 -9.16 4.99
C ASN A 7 4.15 -8.02 5.91
N VAL A 8 2.92 -8.10 6.41
CA VAL A 8 2.36 -7.11 7.34
C VAL A 8 3.19 -7.03 8.62
N LYS A 9 3.60 -8.17 9.18
CA LYS A 9 4.44 -8.25 10.38
C LYS A 9 5.82 -7.64 10.14
N ARG A 10 6.45 -7.91 8.98
CA ARG A 10 7.75 -7.33 8.60
C ARG A 10 7.70 -5.79 8.54
N ASN A 11 6.57 -5.23 8.11
CA ASN A 11 6.41 -3.77 7.97
C ASN A 11 6.28 -3.03 9.31
N ARG A 12 6.07 -3.73 10.45
CA ARG A 12 6.03 -3.17 11.82
C ARG A 12 5.10 -1.94 11.99
N GLY A 13 4.05 -1.84 11.17
CA GLY A 13 3.15 -0.68 11.20
C GLY A 13 2.28 -0.66 12.45
N ALA A 14 1.94 0.53 12.94
CA ALA A 14 1.12 0.73 14.12
C ALA A 14 -0.27 0.07 14.01
N ASP A 15 -0.93 -0.08 15.15
CA ASP A 15 -2.31 -0.56 15.28
C ASP A 15 -3.32 0.38 14.60
N GLY A 16 -4.44 -0.19 14.14
CA GLY A 16 -5.53 0.60 13.55
C GLY A 16 -6.50 1.12 14.60
N ILE A 17 -7.73 1.43 14.20
CA ILE A 17 -8.74 2.02 15.08
C ILE A 17 -9.21 1.07 16.19
N ASP A 18 -9.11 -0.24 15.95
CA ASP A 18 -9.50 -1.30 16.89
C ASP A 18 -8.42 -1.62 17.94
N LYS A 19 -7.26 -0.94 17.87
CA LYS A 19 -6.12 -1.12 18.78
C LYS A 19 -5.54 -2.54 18.84
N VAL A 20 -5.86 -3.38 17.85
CA VAL A 20 -5.27 -4.72 17.73
C VAL A 20 -3.89 -4.58 17.10
N SER A 21 -2.86 -4.91 17.87
CA SER A 21 -1.48 -4.94 17.39
C SER A 21 -1.20 -6.20 16.55
N VAL A 22 -0.09 -6.19 15.81
CA VAL A 22 0.36 -7.38 15.07
C VAL A 22 0.61 -8.56 16.02
N GLN A 23 1.15 -8.31 17.22
CA GLN A 23 1.41 -9.32 18.24
C GLN A 23 0.11 -9.92 18.79
N MET A 24 -0.90 -9.07 19.04
CA MET A 24 -2.22 -9.55 19.49
C MET A 24 -2.90 -10.40 18.41
N PHE A 25 -2.82 -9.97 17.15
CA PHE A 25 -3.35 -10.75 16.02
C PHE A 25 -2.62 -12.09 15.89
N GLU A 26 -1.30 -12.11 16.12
CA GLU A 26 -0.47 -13.32 16.04
C GLU A 26 -0.76 -14.34 17.14
N ALA A 27 -1.20 -13.89 18.32
CA ALA A 27 -1.47 -14.77 19.46
C ALA A 27 -2.43 -15.93 19.10
N ASN A 28 -3.45 -15.63 18.28
CA ASN A 28 -4.40 -16.61 17.75
C ASN A 28 -4.35 -16.66 16.21
N LEU A 29 -3.13 -16.70 15.66
CA LEU A 29 -2.90 -16.48 14.22
C LEU A 29 -3.77 -17.36 13.31
N GLN A 30 -3.86 -18.66 13.58
CA GLN A 30 -4.58 -19.58 12.69
C GLN A 30 -6.08 -19.25 12.65
N GLU A 31 -6.71 -19.10 13.83
CA GLU A 31 -8.13 -18.77 13.94
C GLU A 31 -8.46 -17.42 13.30
N ASN A 32 -7.60 -16.41 13.53
CA ASN A 32 -7.76 -15.09 12.94
C ASN A 32 -7.66 -15.12 11.41
N LEU A 33 -6.72 -15.89 10.85
CA LEU A 33 -6.60 -16.06 9.40
C LEU A 33 -7.76 -16.85 8.80
N ASP A 34 -8.26 -17.88 9.49
CA ASP A 34 -9.40 -18.67 9.03
C ASP A 34 -10.70 -17.87 9.08
N ALA A 35 -10.89 -17.03 10.10
CA ALA A 35 -11.99 -16.07 10.16
C ALA A 35 -11.93 -15.09 8.98
N LEU A 36 -10.78 -14.42 8.78
CA LEU A 36 -10.59 -13.49 7.66
C LEU A 36 -10.81 -14.17 6.29
N MET A 37 -10.36 -15.43 6.13
CA MET A 37 -10.58 -16.19 4.90
C MET A 37 -12.05 -16.49 4.65
N ARG A 38 -12.81 -16.83 5.70
CA ARG A 38 -14.25 -17.05 5.59
C ARG A 38 -14.97 -15.75 5.22
N ASP A 39 -14.60 -14.63 5.83
CA ASP A 39 -15.20 -13.33 5.54
C ASP A 39 -14.92 -12.88 4.11
N LEU A 40 -13.69 -13.05 3.62
CA LEU A 40 -13.32 -12.70 2.23
C LEU A 40 -14.01 -13.58 1.19
N LYS A 41 -14.33 -14.83 1.51
CA LYS A 41 -15.00 -15.76 0.59
C LYS A 41 -16.52 -15.67 0.64
N THR A 42 -17.08 -15.02 1.66
CA THR A 42 -18.52 -14.91 1.83
C THR A 42 -18.99 -13.54 1.39
N ARG A 43 -19.90 -13.52 0.42
CA ARG A 43 -20.45 -12.28 -0.13
C ARG A 43 -20.98 -11.37 1.00
N ASP A 44 -20.62 -10.09 0.92
CA ASP A 44 -21.02 -9.01 1.84
C ASP A 44 -20.57 -9.18 3.32
N LYS A 45 -19.75 -10.18 3.65
CA LYS A 45 -19.24 -10.38 5.02
C LYS A 45 -18.00 -9.57 5.35
N PHE A 46 -17.03 -9.49 4.44
CA PHE A 46 -15.88 -8.63 4.65
C PHE A 46 -16.30 -7.16 4.54
N GLN A 47 -16.17 -6.43 5.66
CA GLN A 47 -16.40 -4.99 5.73
C GLN A 47 -15.13 -4.34 6.29
N PRO A 48 -14.38 -3.54 5.48
CA PRO A 48 -13.19 -2.89 5.98
C PRO A 48 -13.54 -1.89 7.08
N LYS A 49 -12.69 -1.78 8.10
CA LYS A 49 -12.87 -0.83 9.19
C LYS A 49 -12.37 0.56 8.78
N PRO A 50 -12.94 1.63 9.36
CA PRO A 50 -12.41 2.98 9.16
C PRO A 50 -10.92 3.09 9.51
N LEU A 51 -10.19 3.86 8.71
CA LEU A 51 -8.77 4.11 8.95
C LEU A 51 -8.57 4.96 10.21
N ARG A 52 -7.58 4.60 11.03
CA ARG A 52 -7.15 5.47 12.14
C ARG A 52 -6.30 6.61 11.58
N ARG A 53 -6.72 7.86 11.80
CA ARG A 53 -5.96 9.04 11.38
C ARG A 53 -4.85 9.36 12.38
N VAL A 54 -3.65 9.59 11.86
CA VAL A 54 -2.48 10.10 12.60
C VAL A 54 -1.92 11.30 11.85
N LEU A 55 -1.64 12.39 12.57
CA LEU A 55 -1.01 13.57 11.98
C LEU A 55 0.51 13.47 12.19
N ILE A 56 1.25 13.37 11.08
CA ILE A 56 2.71 13.34 11.11
C ILE A 56 3.22 14.75 10.77
N PRO A 57 4.06 15.38 11.61
CA PRO A 57 4.66 16.68 11.29
C PRO A 57 5.42 16.64 9.95
N LYS A 58 5.20 17.63 9.10
CA LYS A 58 5.91 17.86 7.83
C LYS A 58 6.46 19.29 7.83
N GLY A 59 7.50 19.54 8.63
CA GLY A 59 8.04 20.89 8.88
C GLY A 59 7.32 21.61 10.03
N LYS A 60 7.40 22.95 10.08
CA LYS A 60 6.88 23.75 11.21
C LYS A 60 5.35 23.85 11.25
N ASP A 61 4.68 24.09 10.12
CA ASP A 61 3.25 24.42 10.10
C ASP A 61 2.39 23.48 9.25
N LYS A 62 2.96 22.38 8.74
CA LYS A 62 2.24 21.42 7.90
C LYS A 62 2.24 20.04 8.55
N VAL A 63 1.14 19.32 8.39
CA VAL A 63 1.00 17.92 8.81
C VAL A 63 0.66 17.06 7.59
N ARG A 64 1.17 15.83 7.58
CA ARG A 64 0.76 14.78 6.65
C ARG A 64 -0.23 13.87 7.39
N PRO A 65 -1.53 13.88 7.02
CA PRO A 65 -2.46 12.93 7.59
C PRO A 65 -2.16 11.52 7.05
N LEU A 66 -1.89 10.59 7.94
CA LEU A 66 -1.74 9.17 7.62
C LEU A 66 -2.99 8.42 8.04
N GLY A 67 -3.52 7.57 7.15
CA GLY A 67 -4.57 6.62 7.48
C GLY A 67 -3.95 5.24 7.75
N ILE A 68 -4.17 4.71 8.95
CA ILE A 68 -3.63 3.42 9.37
C ILE A 68 -4.78 2.41 9.40
N PRO A 69 -4.80 1.41 8.47
CA PRO A 69 -5.80 0.35 8.51
C PRO A 69 -5.51 -0.62 9.66
N VAL A 70 -6.53 -1.32 10.12
CA VAL A 70 -6.39 -2.39 11.13
C VAL A 70 -5.55 -3.55 10.57
N VAL A 71 -4.95 -4.36 11.45
CA VAL A 71 -4.09 -5.49 11.03
C VAL A 71 -4.86 -6.45 10.11
N HIS A 72 -6.10 -6.76 10.45
CA HIS A 72 -7.01 -7.59 9.66
C HIS A 72 -7.10 -7.12 8.20
N ASP A 73 -7.37 -5.83 7.99
CA ASP A 73 -7.55 -5.24 6.65
C ASP A 73 -6.24 -5.13 5.90
N ARG A 74 -5.12 -4.86 6.59
CA ARG A 74 -3.78 -4.87 5.96
C ARG A 74 -3.43 -6.25 5.39
N ILE A 75 -3.80 -7.33 6.09
CA ILE A 75 -3.58 -8.70 5.61
C ILE A 75 -4.47 -8.96 4.39
N ALA A 76 -5.74 -8.56 4.44
CA ALA A 76 -6.66 -8.69 3.30
C ALA A 76 -6.15 -7.92 2.06
N GLN A 77 -5.71 -6.67 2.24
CA GLN A 77 -5.12 -5.84 1.19
C GLN A 77 -3.84 -6.47 0.61
N ASP A 78 -2.97 -7.04 1.45
CA ASP A 78 -1.76 -7.70 0.95
C ASP A 78 -2.05 -9.02 0.23
N VAL A 79 -3.10 -9.75 0.61
CA VAL A 79 -3.60 -10.91 -0.17
C VAL A 79 -4.06 -10.46 -1.55
N LEU A 80 -4.89 -9.42 -1.63
CA LEU A 80 -5.35 -8.87 -2.91
C LEU A 80 -4.17 -8.39 -3.75
N ARG A 81 -3.24 -7.65 -3.16
CA ARG A 81 -2.02 -7.19 -3.85
C ARG A 81 -1.24 -8.36 -4.44
N GLN A 82 -1.00 -9.43 -3.67
CA GLN A 82 -0.29 -10.62 -4.17
C GLN A 82 -0.99 -11.31 -5.34
N LEU A 83 -2.33 -11.32 -5.36
CA LEU A 83 -3.12 -11.91 -6.44
C LEU A 83 -3.15 -11.02 -7.70
N LEU A 84 -3.23 -9.71 -7.50
CA LEU A 84 -3.34 -8.73 -8.59
C LEU A 84 -1.98 -8.38 -9.21
N SER A 85 -0.90 -8.37 -8.43
CA SER A 85 0.44 -7.99 -8.92
C SER A 85 0.87 -8.77 -10.18
N PRO A 86 0.77 -10.12 -10.25
CA PRO A 86 1.16 -10.85 -11.47
C PRO A 86 0.35 -10.48 -12.72
N VAL A 87 -0.87 -9.98 -12.54
CA VAL A 87 -1.76 -9.54 -13.64
C VAL A 87 -1.38 -8.15 -14.13
N PHE A 88 -1.11 -7.22 -13.21
CA PHE A 88 -0.84 -5.82 -13.55
C PHE A 88 0.64 -5.51 -13.83
N GLU A 89 1.59 -6.25 -13.24
CA GLU A 89 3.02 -5.99 -13.43
C GLU A 89 3.46 -5.99 -14.90
N PRO A 90 3.01 -6.93 -15.77
CA PRO A 90 3.34 -6.91 -17.18
C PRO A 90 2.73 -5.73 -17.96
N LEU A 91 1.71 -5.07 -17.41
CA LEU A 91 0.98 -3.97 -18.06
C LEU A 91 1.58 -2.60 -17.73
N PHE A 92 2.40 -2.49 -16.68
CA PHE A 92 3.01 -1.23 -16.31
C PHE A 92 4.12 -0.82 -17.29
N HIS A 93 4.18 0.48 -17.58
CA HIS A 93 5.26 1.08 -18.36
C HIS A 93 6.65 0.79 -17.74
N GLU A 94 7.67 0.69 -18.57
CA GLU A 94 9.05 0.41 -18.13
C GLU A 94 9.58 1.49 -17.18
N ASP A 95 9.29 2.76 -17.48
CA ASP A 95 9.66 3.93 -16.68
C ASP A 95 8.74 4.18 -15.45
N SER A 96 7.94 3.18 -15.05
CA SER A 96 7.17 3.21 -13.79
C SER A 96 7.95 2.50 -12.69
N PHE A 97 8.44 3.25 -11.69
CA PHE A 97 9.35 2.73 -10.66
C PHE A 97 8.76 2.68 -9.24
N GLY A 98 7.67 3.41 -8.99
CA GLY A 98 7.10 3.56 -7.65
C GLY A 98 6.31 2.33 -7.20
N PHE A 99 6.55 1.87 -5.96
CA PHE A 99 5.76 0.83 -5.29
C PHE A 99 5.68 -0.53 -6.03
N ARG A 100 6.63 -0.82 -6.92
CA ARG A 100 6.69 -2.05 -7.71
C ARG A 100 7.78 -3.01 -7.21
N PRO A 101 7.59 -4.33 -7.33
CA PRO A 101 8.63 -5.30 -7.03
C PRO A 101 9.85 -5.07 -7.93
N GLU A 102 11.05 -5.21 -7.38
CA GLU A 102 12.33 -5.12 -8.14
C GLU A 102 12.52 -3.78 -8.88
N ARG A 103 11.83 -2.73 -8.43
CA ARG A 103 11.97 -1.35 -8.90
C ARG A 103 12.27 -0.44 -7.72
N SER A 104 13.05 0.61 -7.95
CA SER A 104 13.42 1.55 -6.89
C SER A 104 13.58 2.97 -7.41
N CYS A 105 13.63 3.94 -6.49
CA CYS A 105 13.91 5.33 -6.83
C CYS A 105 15.29 5.53 -7.49
N HIS A 106 16.28 4.67 -7.19
CA HIS A 106 17.60 4.75 -7.79
C HIS A 106 17.55 4.45 -9.29
N MET A 107 16.77 3.45 -9.70
CA MET A 107 16.56 3.14 -11.12
C MET A 107 15.86 4.28 -11.86
N ALA A 108 14.92 4.98 -11.21
CA ALA A 108 14.30 6.17 -11.78
C ALA A 108 15.33 7.30 -12.02
N ILE A 109 16.26 7.48 -11.07
CA ILE A 109 17.35 8.46 -11.20
C ILE A 109 18.29 8.07 -12.34
N GLU A 110 18.72 6.80 -12.41
CA GLU A 110 19.56 6.28 -13.49
C GLU A 110 18.92 6.55 -14.87
N ARG A 111 17.62 6.25 -15.00
CA ARG A 111 16.88 6.51 -16.24
C ARG A 111 16.88 7.98 -16.64
N VAL A 112 16.68 8.89 -15.69
CA VAL A 112 16.74 10.34 -15.94
C VAL A 112 18.15 10.78 -16.36
N LEU A 113 19.19 10.23 -15.73
CA LEU A 113 20.58 10.51 -16.10
C LEU A 113 20.92 10.02 -17.51
N ASP A 114 20.41 8.86 -17.91
CA ASP A 114 20.58 8.34 -19.27
C ASP A 114 19.92 9.24 -20.31
N LEU A 115 18.67 9.68 -20.06
CA LEU A 115 17.99 10.66 -20.92
C LEU A 115 18.75 11.99 -20.99
N TRP A 116 19.29 12.45 -19.86
CA TRP A 116 20.13 13.64 -19.85
C TRP A 116 21.37 13.47 -20.74
N GLN A 117 22.05 12.33 -20.67
CA GLN A 117 23.23 12.04 -21.52
C GLN A 117 22.87 12.01 -23.01
N GLN A 118 21.65 11.59 -23.36
CA GLN A 118 21.13 11.60 -24.74
C GLN A 118 20.75 13.00 -25.25
N GLY A 119 20.82 14.04 -24.41
CA GLY A 119 20.56 15.42 -24.81
C GLY A 119 19.21 15.98 -24.37
N TYR A 120 18.39 15.22 -23.66
CA TYR A 120 17.14 15.73 -23.08
C TYR A 120 17.44 16.57 -21.83
N LYS A 121 17.61 17.88 -22.00
CA LYS A 121 18.08 18.80 -20.94
C LYS A 121 16.98 19.56 -20.20
N VAL A 122 15.72 19.37 -20.59
CA VAL A 122 14.57 20.07 -19.99
C VAL A 122 13.67 19.04 -19.32
N VAL A 123 13.30 19.31 -18.06
CA VAL A 123 12.41 18.47 -17.26
C VAL A 123 11.08 19.19 -17.09
N LEU A 124 9.99 18.48 -17.40
CA LEU A 124 8.66 18.85 -16.94
C LEU A 124 8.44 18.21 -15.57
N ASP A 125 8.48 19.00 -14.51
CA ASP A 125 8.17 18.55 -13.16
C ASP A 125 6.67 18.70 -12.90
N ALA A 126 6.00 17.57 -12.62
CA ALA A 126 4.56 17.49 -12.44
C ALA A 126 4.22 16.52 -11.31
N ASP A 127 3.26 16.92 -10.46
CA ASP A 127 2.77 16.15 -9.32
C ASP A 127 1.23 16.20 -9.24
N ILE A 128 0.62 15.12 -8.75
CA ILE A 128 -0.83 15.04 -8.56
C ILE A 128 -1.17 15.37 -7.11
N GLN A 129 -1.87 16.48 -6.90
CA GLN A 129 -2.33 16.86 -5.57
C GLN A 129 -3.36 15.85 -5.04
N GLY A 130 -3.09 15.27 -3.87
CA GLY A 130 -4.04 14.42 -3.16
C GLY A 130 -4.48 13.20 -3.98
N PHE A 131 -3.54 12.48 -4.61
CA PHE A 131 -3.83 11.34 -5.50
C PHE A 131 -4.96 10.45 -4.99
N PHE A 132 -4.84 9.89 -3.78
CA PHE A 132 -5.85 8.99 -3.21
C PHE A 132 -7.16 9.68 -2.79
N ASP A 133 -7.14 10.98 -2.53
CA ASP A 133 -8.33 11.75 -2.16
C ASP A 133 -9.19 12.10 -3.41
N ASN A 134 -8.59 12.05 -4.61
CA ASN A 134 -9.19 12.50 -5.86
C ASN A 134 -9.44 11.37 -6.88
N ILE A 135 -9.22 10.10 -6.52
CA ILE A 135 -9.58 8.96 -7.40
C ILE A 135 -11.11 8.78 -7.38
N PRO A 136 -11.80 8.83 -8.54
CA PRO A 136 -13.23 8.54 -8.60
C PRO A 136 -13.48 7.06 -8.29
N HIS A 137 -14.42 6.77 -7.39
CA HIS A 137 -14.80 5.40 -7.03
C HIS A 137 -15.91 4.82 -7.91
N LEU A 138 -16.67 5.68 -8.60
CA LEU A 138 -17.68 5.27 -9.57
C LEU A 138 -17.00 5.10 -10.94
N GLY A 139 -17.04 3.89 -11.50
CA GLY A 139 -16.48 3.59 -12.83
C GLY A 139 -15.10 2.95 -12.86
N LEU A 140 -14.57 2.50 -11.71
CA LEU A 140 -13.42 1.58 -11.60
C LEU A 140 -13.86 0.11 -11.65
#